data_AF-A0AAU0MG46-F1
#
_entry.id   AF-A0AAU0MG46-F1
#
_cell.length_a   1.000
_cell.length_b   1.000
_cell.length_c   1.000
_cell.angle_alpha   90.00
_cell.angle_beta   90.00
_cell.angle_gamma   90.00
#
_symmetry.space_group_name_H-M   'P 1'
#
loop_
_entity.id
_entity.type
_entity.pdbx_description
1 polymer ?
#
loop_
_entity_poly.entity_id
_entity_poly.type
_entity_poly.pdbx_seq_one_letter_code
_entity_poly.pdbx_strand_id
1 'polypeptide(L)'
;MPPACPTSSTDPGIPVMDFGSIAAYSTTALAQGEDCTGFRSFLSTGLPQYDSQSFEFFGHLVDDQGEVNSIALMSQGNTVIPGLQVPWLTMEESGLIFNRLSLDEGPRFGGIDGLADISVPTTIGYAPWSIHVEQQSTGDPEQIVDMRVVSGAVGAVGSVYELTVSVETGMAGSPAREWATLSVRAKDLTGIIQWGYGPNGFFPLWMFDGEPLPASGGPIPTTDQRTPIMGSYGGDIGAYLEATGDPMTGQGSQYYSMPLVEVEEWSVQIGSSYVASGTEGLLFFDNLTETYNDAAQYVVGDGYEWTEFSVQLPGSLQGMLIATTGQREVGELHYAMLGGAGSSQAVNGTLEPTANWPQGAIHITPTADTWTSPHSCYVYHLEYDVQLDGSPTRPAAALVFRATAPDQELNALGRAVYEGLFSYTGTLDGRAVSGYAWGEIQGVPPTGTPVPPHC
;
A
#
# COMPACT_ATOMS: atom_id res chain seq x y z
N MET A 1 7.71 -27.97 -7.76
CA MET A 1 8.43 -27.24 -6.70
C MET A 1 9.92 -27.18 -6.99
N PRO A 2 10.45 -26.02 -7.41
CA PRO A 2 11.89 -25.76 -7.40
C PRO A 2 12.43 -25.76 -5.94
N PRO A 3 13.72 -26.05 -5.71
CA PRO A 3 14.29 -26.10 -4.36
C PRO A 3 14.31 -24.73 -3.68
N ALA A 4 13.82 -24.70 -2.45
CA ALA A 4 13.39 -23.51 -1.72
C ALA A 4 14.51 -22.58 -1.21
N CYS A 5 15.77 -23.03 -1.13
CA CYS A 5 16.93 -22.22 -0.75
C CYS A 5 18.18 -23.01 -1.10
N PRO A 6 18.99 -22.65 -2.12
CA PRO A 6 20.38 -23.03 -2.02
C PRO A 6 20.96 -22.28 -0.82
N THR A 7 21.60 -22.98 0.12
CA THR A 7 22.58 -22.31 0.97
C THR A 7 23.67 -21.80 0.03
N SER A 8 23.52 -20.56 -0.42
CA SER A 8 24.60 -19.86 -1.07
C SER A 8 25.65 -19.64 0.02
N SER A 9 26.71 -20.47 0.03
CA SER A 9 27.93 -20.15 0.77
C SER A 9 28.65 -18.93 0.18
N THR A 10 28.18 -18.46 -0.97
CA THR A 10 28.45 -17.13 -1.51
C THR A 10 27.63 -16.14 -0.70
N ASP A 11 28.31 -15.41 0.17
CA ASP A 11 27.92 -14.03 0.49
C ASP A 11 27.40 -13.40 -0.82
N PRO A 12 26.16 -12.86 -0.88
CA PRO A 12 25.67 -12.20 -2.09
C PRO A 12 26.64 -11.12 -2.56
N GLY A 13 27.57 -10.72 -1.67
CA GLY A 13 28.53 -9.68 -1.87
C GLY A 13 27.80 -8.37 -1.69
N ILE A 14 28.52 -7.39 -1.15
CA ILE A 14 28.21 -6.02 -1.53
C ILE A 14 28.33 -6.03 -3.06
N PRO A 15 27.30 -5.64 -3.83
CA PRO A 15 27.47 -5.42 -5.26
C PRO A 15 28.75 -4.61 -5.45
N VAL A 16 29.54 -4.93 -6.47
CA VAL A 16 30.93 -4.43 -6.59
C VAL A 16 31.02 -2.89 -6.58
N MET A 17 29.89 -2.19 -6.66
CA MET A 17 29.76 -0.76 -6.52
C MET A 17 28.83 -0.39 -5.34
N ASP A 18 29.40 0.43 -4.45
CA ASP A 18 28.70 1.21 -3.42
C ASP A 18 27.73 2.18 -4.14
N PHE A 19 26.41 1.97 -4.01
CA PHE A 19 25.38 2.71 -4.75
C PHE A 19 25.22 4.18 -4.30
N GLY A 20 26.08 4.68 -3.42
CA GLY A 20 26.05 6.08 -2.97
C GLY A 20 24.79 6.43 -2.16
N SER A 21 24.61 7.71 -1.83
CA SER A 21 23.56 8.20 -0.92
C SER A 21 22.13 8.17 -1.47
N ILE A 22 21.94 7.72 -2.71
CA ILE A 22 20.65 7.75 -3.44
C ILE A 22 19.89 6.42 -3.29
N ALA A 23 20.60 5.35 -2.90
CA ALA A 23 20.03 4.04 -2.61
C ALA A 23 20.85 3.41 -1.50
N ALA A 24 20.28 3.32 -0.30
CA ALA A 24 20.96 2.77 0.87
C ALA A 24 20.68 1.28 0.99
N TYR A 25 21.38 0.44 0.25
CA TYR A 25 21.22 -1.00 0.40
C TYR A 25 21.91 -1.50 1.67
N SER A 26 21.13 -1.94 2.66
CA SER A 26 21.57 -2.70 3.81
C SER A 26 21.41 -4.19 3.54
N THR A 27 22.53 -4.90 3.53
CA THR A 27 22.60 -6.37 3.50
C THR A 27 22.09 -7.03 4.79
N THR A 28 21.84 -6.24 5.85
CA THR A 28 21.29 -6.75 7.11
C THR A 28 19.80 -7.03 6.91
N ALA A 29 19.40 -8.29 6.99
CA ALA A 29 18.01 -8.69 7.00
C ALA A 29 17.28 -8.15 8.24
N LEU A 30 16.01 -7.74 8.11
CA LEU A 30 15.13 -7.59 9.28
C LEU A 30 14.79 -8.95 9.87
N ALA A 31 14.18 -8.97 11.06
CA ALA A 31 13.83 -10.21 11.75
C ALA A 31 13.02 -11.19 10.88
N GLN A 32 12.14 -10.69 10.01
CA GLN A 32 11.38 -11.51 9.06
C GLN A 32 12.22 -12.03 7.88
N GLY A 33 13.34 -11.38 7.59
CA GLY A 33 14.30 -11.78 6.58
C GLY A 33 15.26 -12.90 7.01
N GLU A 34 15.35 -13.18 8.31
CA GLU A 34 16.22 -14.24 8.90
C GLU A 34 15.57 -15.64 8.91
N ASP A 35 14.24 -15.73 8.92
CA ASP A 35 13.48 -16.98 8.92
C ASP A 35 13.13 -17.41 7.49
N CYS A 36 13.65 -18.57 7.03
CA CYS A 36 13.44 -19.06 5.66
C CYS A 36 12.30 -20.08 5.54
N THR A 37 11.21 -19.92 6.29
CA THR A 37 10.04 -20.81 6.23
C THR A 37 8.87 -20.19 5.44
N GLY A 38 7.96 -21.03 4.94
CA GLY A 38 6.72 -20.57 4.32
C GLY A 38 6.91 -19.73 3.04
N PHE A 39 6.06 -18.72 2.87
CA PHE A 39 6.05 -17.84 1.70
C PHE A 39 7.36 -17.03 1.55
N ARG A 40 8.09 -16.80 2.65
CA ARG A 40 9.36 -16.09 2.66
C ARG A 40 10.43 -16.71 1.75
N SER A 41 10.46 -18.04 1.60
CA SER A 41 11.48 -18.70 0.78
C SER A 41 11.39 -18.37 -0.72
N PHE A 42 10.32 -17.71 -1.14
CA PHE A 42 10.06 -17.34 -2.53
C PHE A 42 10.28 -15.84 -2.80
N LEU A 43 10.53 -15.04 -1.75
CA LEU A 43 10.84 -13.62 -1.84
C LEU A 43 12.33 -13.38 -2.11
N SER A 44 12.63 -12.45 -3.00
CA SER A 44 14.00 -12.12 -3.40
C SER A 44 14.59 -10.90 -2.66
N THR A 45 15.88 -10.66 -2.85
CA THR A 45 16.74 -9.87 -1.97
C THR A 45 17.58 -8.77 -2.66
N GLY A 46 17.06 -8.02 -3.62
CA GLY A 46 17.73 -6.82 -4.18
C GLY A 46 17.31 -6.56 -5.61
N LEU A 47 17.02 -5.31 -6.01
CA LEU A 47 15.95 -4.80 -6.93
C LEU A 47 16.38 -3.65 -7.85
N PRO A 48 16.06 -3.63 -9.18
CA PRO A 48 15.35 -2.46 -9.76
C PRO A 48 14.37 -2.57 -11.01
N GLN A 49 13.56 -3.61 -11.25
CA GLN A 49 12.34 -3.48 -12.12
C GLN A 49 11.07 -3.65 -11.29
N TYR A 50 9.88 -3.34 -11.84
CA TYR A 50 8.59 -3.44 -11.14
C TYR A 50 7.49 -4.00 -12.06
N ASP A 51 6.73 -4.98 -11.55
CA ASP A 51 5.54 -5.57 -12.16
C ASP A 51 4.28 -4.75 -11.85
N SER A 52 4.24 -4.15 -10.65
CA SER A 52 3.19 -3.26 -10.16
C SER A 52 3.78 -2.10 -9.36
N GLN A 53 3.12 -0.95 -9.39
CA GLN A 53 3.36 0.19 -8.52
C GLN A 53 2.02 0.78 -8.10
N SER A 54 1.74 0.90 -6.80
CA SER A 54 0.55 1.58 -6.28
C SER A 54 0.90 2.78 -5.41
N PHE A 55 0.05 3.80 -5.45
CA PHE A 55 0.06 4.95 -4.56
C PHE A 55 -1.33 5.10 -3.96
N GLU A 56 -1.41 4.90 -2.65
CA GLU A 56 -2.68 4.79 -1.97
C GLU A 56 -2.74 5.74 -0.79
N PHE A 57 -3.85 6.45 -0.65
CA PHE A 57 -4.19 7.21 0.56
C PHE A 57 -5.49 6.66 1.10
N PHE A 58 -5.46 6.07 2.29
CA PHE A 58 -6.65 5.48 2.90
C PHE A 58 -6.74 5.79 4.38
N GLY A 59 -7.92 5.64 4.96
CA GLY A 59 -8.14 5.91 6.38
C GLY A 59 -9.53 6.44 6.63
N HIS A 60 -9.63 7.49 7.45
CA HIS A 60 -10.92 8.04 7.84
C HIS A 60 -10.97 9.57 7.79
N LEU A 61 -12.16 10.07 7.49
CA LEU A 61 -12.55 11.47 7.51
C LEU A 61 -13.68 11.66 8.52
N VAL A 62 -13.60 12.71 9.33
CA VAL A 62 -14.66 13.08 10.26
C VAL A 62 -15.32 14.35 9.76
N ASP A 63 -16.64 14.32 9.57
CA ASP A 63 -17.38 15.48 9.07
C ASP A 63 -17.72 16.48 10.19
N ASP A 64 -18.23 17.65 9.80
CA ASP A 64 -18.65 18.71 10.72
C ASP A 64 -19.79 18.29 11.66
N GLN A 65 -20.42 17.13 11.43
CA GLN A 65 -21.43 16.53 12.30
C GLN A 65 -20.83 15.49 13.27
N GLY A 66 -19.55 15.16 13.11
CA GLY A 66 -18.83 14.15 13.90
C GLY A 66 -19.00 12.72 13.37
N GLU A 67 -19.54 12.55 12.17
CA GLU A 67 -19.69 11.23 11.55
C GLU A 67 -18.37 10.79 10.91
N VAL A 68 -18.00 9.53 11.15
CA VAL A 68 -16.79 8.92 10.60
C VAL A 68 -17.12 8.30 9.25
N ASN A 69 -16.33 8.64 8.25
CA ASN A 69 -16.38 8.06 6.90
C ASN A 69 -15.06 7.34 6.64
N SER A 70 -15.11 6.17 6.00
CA SER A 70 -13.89 5.54 5.50
C SER A 70 -13.63 5.97 4.06
N ILE A 71 -12.35 6.09 3.72
CA ILE A 71 -11.91 6.57 2.43
C ILE A 71 -10.68 5.80 1.96
N ALA A 72 -10.60 5.52 0.67
CA ALA A 72 -9.36 5.17 -0.01
C ALA A 72 -9.30 5.84 -1.39
N LEU A 73 -8.14 6.36 -1.75
CA LEU A 73 -7.79 6.82 -3.08
C LEU A 73 -6.59 6.01 -3.55
N MET A 74 -6.58 5.65 -4.83
CA MET A 74 -5.53 4.83 -5.41
C MET A 74 -5.13 5.35 -6.79
N SER A 75 -3.87 5.18 -7.16
CA SER A 75 -3.37 5.12 -8.53
C SER A 75 -2.37 3.98 -8.60
N GLN A 76 -2.62 3.03 -9.50
CA GLN A 76 -1.83 1.82 -9.65
C GLN A 76 -1.53 1.55 -11.12
N GLY A 77 -0.23 1.42 -11.43
CA GLY A 77 0.26 0.99 -12.72
C GLY A 77 0.69 -0.49 -12.69
N ASN A 78 0.10 -1.31 -13.56
CA ASN A 78 0.40 -2.73 -13.70
C ASN A 78 0.99 -3.04 -15.09
N THR A 79 2.21 -3.58 -15.17
CA THR A 79 2.86 -3.95 -16.45
C THR A 79 2.49 -5.35 -16.92
N VAL A 80 1.89 -6.17 -16.05
CA VAL A 80 1.47 -7.54 -16.34
C VAL A 80 -0.02 -7.57 -16.70
N ILE A 81 -0.33 -7.57 -18.00
CA ILE A 81 -1.69 -7.85 -18.49
C ILE A 81 -1.83 -9.37 -18.73
N PRO A 82 -2.80 -10.06 -18.10
CA PRO A 82 -3.05 -11.48 -18.39
C PRO A 82 -3.29 -11.72 -19.88
N GLY A 83 -2.36 -12.43 -20.54
CA GLY A 83 -2.42 -12.77 -21.97
C GLY A 83 -1.78 -11.76 -22.93
N LEU A 84 -1.24 -10.64 -22.43
CA LEU A 84 -0.53 -9.64 -23.24
C LEU A 84 0.80 -9.25 -22.54
N GLN A 85 1.85 -10.04 -22.75
CA GLN A 85 3.20 -9.70 -22.27
C GLN A 85 3.86 -8.70 -23.22
N VAL A 86 3.47 -7.43 -23.12
CA VAL A 86 4.03 -6.33 -23.89
C VAL A 86 4.73 -5.37 -22.91
N PRO A 87 6.07 -5.44 -22.77
CA PRO A 87 6.82 -4.77 -21.70
C PRO A 87 6.71 -3.24 -21.62
N TRP A 88 6.09 -2.60 -22.61
CA TRP A 88 5.95 -1.15 -22.73
C TRP A 88 4.50 -0.65 -22.56
N LEU A 89 3.56 -1.53 -22.21
CA LEU A 89 2.18 -1.18 -21.94
C LEU A 89 1.87 -1.41 -20.46
N THR A 90 1.44 -0.35 -19.79
CA THR A 90 0.97 -0.39 -18.40
C THR A 90 -0.55 -0.22 -18.40
N MET A 91 -1.27 -1.04 -17.65
CA MET A 91 -2.66 -0.78 -17.27
C MET A 91 -2.64 0.13 -16.04
N GLU A 92 -3.30 1.27 -16.14
CA GLU A 92 -3.52 2.17 -15.01
C GLU A 92 -4.91 1.91 -14.42
N GLU A 93 -4.98 1.88 -13.10
CA GLU A 93 -6.20 1.82 -12.29
C GLU A 93 -6.13 2.91 -11.23
N SER A 94 -7.07 3.85 -11.26
CA SER A 94 -7.10 4.94 -10.29
C SER A 94 -8.52 5.28 -9.89
N GLY A 95 -8.76 5.58 -8.62
CA GLY A 95 -10.15 5.79 -8.19
C GLY A 95 -10.33 6.22 -6.75
N LEU A 96 -11.59 6.19 -6.35
CA LEU A 96 -12.08 6.55 -5.04
C LEU A 96 -12.96 5.42 -4.48
N ILE A 97 -12.77 5.15 -3.20
CA ILE A 97 -13.66 4.40 -2.34
C ILE A 97 -14.09 5.36 -1.23
N PHE A 98 -15.38 5.52 -1.03
CA PHE A 98 -15.95 6.36 0.02
C PHE A 98 -17.11 5.64 0.69
N ASN A 99 -17.00 5.38 2.00
CA ASN A 99 -18.05 4.71 2.77
C ASN A 99 -18.59 5.59 3.89
N ARG A 100 -19.90 5.79 3.88
CA ARG A 100 -20.64 6.48 4.94
C ARG A 100 -21.00 5.46 6.00
N LEU A 101 -20.10 5.25 6.96
CA LEU A 101 -20.22 4.18 7.95
C LEU A 101 -21.50 4.27 8.79
N SER A 102 -22.08 5.47 8.94
CA SER A 102 -23.33 5.68 9.66
C SER A 102 -24.60 5.20 8.94
N LEU A 103 -24.52 4.90 7.63
CA LEU A 103 -25.65 4.41 6.85
C LEU A 103 -25.70 2.89 6.70
N ASP A 104 -24.57 2.19 6.87
CA ASP A 104 -24.48 0.73 6.69
C ASP A 104 -24.99 0.27 5.29
N GLU A 105 -24.68 1.05 4.25
CA GLU A 105 -25.10 0.82 2.86
C GLU A 105 -23.98 0.25 1.97
N GLY A 106 -22.78 0.06 2.53
CA GLY A 106 -21.59 -0.31 1.79
C GLY A 106 -20.88 0.88 1.12
N PRO A 107 -19.68 0.65 0.57
CA PRO A 107 -18.87 1.69 -0.04
C PRO A 107 -19.44 2.12 -1.39
N ARG A 108 -19.31 3.43 -1.68
CA ARG A 108 -19.41 3.96 -3.04
C ARG A 108 -18.02 4.01 -3.65
N PHE A 109 -17.85 3.41 -4.81
CA PHE A 109 -16.56 3.33 -5.48
C PHE A 109 -16.67 3.52 -6.99
N GLY A 110 -15.58 3.97 -7.58
CA GLY A 110 -15.46 4.23 -9.01
C GLY A 110 -14.08 4.80 -9.35
N GLY A 111 -13.79 4.90 -10.64
CA GLY A 111 -12.45 5.25 -11.06
C GLY A 111 -12.25 5.23 -12.58
N ILE A 112 -11.00 5.36 -12.94
CA ILE A 112 -10.44 5.37 -14.27
C ILE A 112 -9.60 4.10 -14.42
N ASP A 113 -9.86 3.32 -15.46
CA ASP A 113 -9.05 2.18 -15.83
C ASP A 113 -8.74 2.16 -17.33
N GLY A 114 -7.56 1.66 -17.71
CA GLY A 114 -7.19 1.43 -19.10
C GLY A 114 -5.68 1.45 -19.35
N LEU A 115 -5.30 1.41 -20.63
CA LEU A 115 -3.89 1.53 -21.02
C LEU A 115 -3.38 2.95 -20.76
N ALA A 116 -2.35 3.06 -19.93
CA ALA A 116 -1.66 4.30 -19.63
C ALA A 116 -1.12 4.95 -20.92
N ASP A 117 -1.21 6.29 -21.00
CA ASP A 117 -0.76 7.13 -22.12
C ASP A 117 -1.39 6.82 -23.49
N ILE A 118 -2.40 5.95 -23.53
CA ILE A 118 -3.17 5.62 -24.75
C ILE A 118 -4.64 5.94 -24.54
N SER A 119 -5.25 5.33 -23.53
CA SER A 119 -6.68 5.53 -23.19
C SER A 119 -6.86 6.28 -21.87
N VAL A 120 -5.82 6.32 -21.05
CA VAL A 120 -5.79 6.98 -19.75
C VAL A 120 -4.50 7.80 -19.69
N PRO A 121 -4.52 9.10 -19.99
CA PRO A 121 -3.37 9.95 -19.75
C PRO A 121 -2.99 9.94 -18.27
N THR A 122 -1.74 9.56 -18.00
CA THR A 122 -1.20 9.51 -16.63
C THR A 122 0.05 10.36 -16.59
N THR A 123 0.04 11.42 -15.78
CA THR A 123 1.20 12.28 -15.56
C THR A 123 1.71 12.12 -14.15
N ILE A 124 2.96 11.67 -14.02
CA ILE A 124 3.66 11.67 -12.74
C ILE A 124 4.72 12.77 -12.78
N GLY A 125 4.53 13.76 -11.91
CA GLY A 125 5.46 14.83 -11.62
C GLY A 125 6.23 14.52 -10.34
N TYR A 126 7.43 15.06 -10.22
CA TYR A 126 8.33 14.73 -9.12
C TYR A 126 8.98 15.97 -8.47
N ALA A 127 8.81 17.15 -9.07
CA ALA A 127 9.29 18.43 -8.55
C ALA A 127 8.31 19.59 -8.83
N PRO A 128 7.26 19.77 -8.02
CA PRO A 128 6.86 18.96 -6.86
C PRO A 128 6.27 17.61 -7.26
N TRP A 129 6.22 16.65 -6.32
CA TRP A 129 5.58 15.35 -6.57
C TRP A 129 4.08 15.51 -6.85
N SER A 130 3.61 14.83 -7.89
CA SER A 130 2.20 14.74 -8.25
C SER A 130 1.94 13.49 -9.06
N ILE A 131 0.76 12.91 -8.90
CA ILE A 131 0.19 11.91 -9.80
C ILE A 131 -1.13 12.48 -10.28
N HIS A 132 -1.31 12.53 -11.59
CA HIS A 132 -2.50 13.02 -12.24
C HIS A 132 -2.97 11.98 -13.25
N VAL A 133 -4.13 11.41 -13.02
CA VAL A 133 -4.80 10.46 -13.92
C VAL A 133 -6.07 11.11 -14.40
N GLU A 134 -6.23 11.22 -15.72
CA GLU A 134 -7.42 11.81 -16.33
C GLU A 134 -8.04 10.86 -17.35
N GLN A 135 -9.35 10.96 -17.54
CA GLN A 135 -10.04 10.30 -18.64
C GLN A 135 -11.22 11.15 -19.10
N GLN A 136 -11.26 11.44 -20.40
CA GLN A 136 -12.33 12.18 -21.03
C GLN A 136 -13.00 11.36 -22.14
N SER A 137 -14.17 10.81 -21.83
CA SER A 137 -15.06 10.20 -22.82
C SER A 137 -15.84 11.29 -23.57
N THR A 138 -16.11 11.07 -24.85
CA THR A 138 -16.81 12.07 -25.68
C THR A 138 -18.25 12.28 -25.18
N GLY A 139 -18.53 13.46 -24.62
CA GLY A 139 -19.86 13.84 -24.14
C GLY A 139 -20.04 13.72 -22.62
N ASP A 140 -19.07 13.16 -21.91
CA ASP A 140 -19.09 13.02 -20.46
C ASP A 140 -18.18 14.08 -19.80
N PRO A 141 -18.43 14.45 -18.53
CA PRO A 141 -17.49 15.24 -17.76
C PRO A 141 -16.13 14.54 -17.66
N GLU A 142 -15.07 15.34 -17.55
CA GLU A 142 -13.72 14.84 -17.34
C GLU A 142 -13.60 14.15 -15.98
N GLN A 143 -13.10 12.91 -15.99
CA GLN A 143 -12.76 12.19 -14.78
C GLN A 143 -11.31 12.48 -14.41
N ILE A 144 -11.06 12.73 -13.12
CA ILE A 144 -9.72 13.08 -12.61
C ILE A 144 -9.49 12.40 -11.27
N VAL A 145 -8.29 11.87 -11.09
CA VAL A 145 -7.68 11.59 -9.78
C VAL A 145 -6.33 12.31 -9.76
N ASP A 146 -6.16 13.24 -8.83
CA ASP A 146 -4.94 14.04 -8.66
C ASP A 146 -4.47 13.95 -7.20
N MET A 147 -3.22 13.59 -7.00
CA MET A 147 -2.56 13.51 -5.71
C MET A 147 -1.25 14.26 -5.80
N ARG A 148 -1.01 15.28 -4.97
CA ARG A 148 0.20 16.10 -5.10
C ARG A 148 0.71 16.67 -3.79
N VAL A 149 2.01 16.92 -3.72
CA VAL A 149 2.62 17.73 -2.65
C VAL A 149 2.48 19.20 -3.03
N VAL A 150 1.91 20.01 -2.14
CA VAL A 150 1.73 21.45 -2.34
C VAL A 150 2.61 22.30 -1.42
N SER A 151 3.18 21.70 -0.37
CA SER A 151 4.16 22.36 0.50
C SER A 151 5.09 21.31 1.10
N GLY A 152 6.38 21.63 1.17
CA GLY A 152 7.42 20.68 1.61
C GLY A 152 7.85 19.77 0.46
N ALA A 153 8.28 18.56 0.83
CA ALA A 153 8.75 17.57 -0.12
C ALA A 153 8.17 16.19 0.24
N VAL A 154 7.86 15.37 -0.76
CA VAL A 154 7.20 14.07 -0.55
C VAL A 154 7.91 13.24 0.51
N GLY A 155 7.15 12.69 1.44
CA GLY A 155 7.63 11.87 2.55
C GLY A 155 8.44 12.58 3.63
N ALA A 156 8.57 13.91 3.57
CA ALA A 156 9.16 14.68 4.66
C ALA A 156 8.10 15.03 5.72
N VAL A 157 8.50 14.90 6.99
CA VAL A 157 7.67 15.33 8.13
C VAL A 157 7.26 16.79 7.95
N GLY A 158 5.95 17.04 7.99
CA GLY A 158 5.33 18.35 7.86
C GLY A 158 4.96 18.74 6.43
N SER A 159 5.22 17.90 5.44
CA SER A 159 4.77 18.12 4.07
C SER A 159 3.26 18.05 3.97
N VAL A 160 2.71 18.88 3.07
CA VAL A 160 1.27 19.01 2.87
C VAL A 160 0.90 18.54 1.47
N TYR A 161 -0.13 17.71 1.42
CA TYR A 161 -0.67 17.05 0.25
C TYR A 161 -2.04 17.62 -0.07
N GLU A 162 -2.36 17.71 -1.35
CA GLU A 162 -3.71 17.90 -1.86
C GLU A 162 -4.10 16.67 -2.67
N LEU A 163 -5.25 16.10 -2.34
CA LEU A 163 -5.86 14.99 -3.04
C LEU A 163 -7.18 15.50 -3.62
N THR A 164 -7.37 15.39 -4.92
CA THR A 164 -8.62 15.77 -5.57
C THR A 164 -9.10 14.66 -6.48
N VAL A 165 -10.40 14.38 -6.40
CA VAL A 165 -11.05 13.36 -7.22
C VAL A 165 -12.31 13.94 -7.83
N SER A 166 -12.58 13.57 -9.07
CA SER A 166 -13.82 13.83 -9.78
C SER A 166 -14.11 12.61 -10.65
N VAL A 167 -14.91 11.66 -10.18
CA VAL A 167 -15.18 10.39 -10.88
C VAL A 167 -16.64 9.97 -10.72
N GLU A 168 -17.12 9.08 -11.58
CA GLU A 168 -18.43 8.46 -11.40
C GLU A 168 -18.34 7.30 -10.39
N THR A 169 -19.15 7.30 -9.34
CA THR A 169 -19.14 6.27 -8.28
C THR A 169 -20.46 5.51 -8.22
N GLY A 170 -20.43 4.28 -7.73
CA GLY A 170 -21.63 3.47 -7.49
C GLY A 170 -21.42 2.48 -6.36
N MET A 171 -22.48 1.76 -5.99
CA MET A 171 -22.43 0.69 -5.00
C MET A 171 -22.40 -0.67 -5.70
N ALA A 172 -21.81 -1.66 -5.05
CA ALA A 172 -21.79 -3.04 -5.55
C ALA A 172 -23.22 -3.53 -5.87
N GLY A 173 -23.40 -4.16 -7.03
CA GLY A 173 -24.71 -4.66 -7.48
C GLY A 173 -25.72 -3.58 -7.92
N SER A 174 -25.39 -2.29 -7.85
CA SER A 174 -26.24 -1.21 -8.35
C SER A 174 -25.81 -0.75 -9.75
N PRO A 175 -26.73 -0.63 -10.72
CA PRO A 175 -26.42 0.00 -12.01
C PRO A 175 -26.43 1.54 -11.94
N ALA A 176 -26.97 2.12 -10.86
CA ALA A 176 -27.02 3.56 -10.69
C ALA A 176 -25.64 4.08 -10.27
N ARG A 177 -25.17 5.09 -11.00
CA ARG A 177 -23.90 5.75 -10.78
C ARG A 177 -24.15 7.25 -10.57
N GLU A 178 -23.36 7.86 -9.69
CA GLU A 178 -23.44 9.27 -9.35
C GLU A 178 -22.04 9.89 -9.35
N TRP A 179 -21.96 11.11 -9.87
CA TRP A 179 -20.71 11.86 -9.87
C TRP A 179 -20.28 12.18 -8.44
N ALA A 180 -19.02 11.89 -8.12
CA ALA A 180 -18.39 12.23 -6.86
C ALA A 180 -17.24 13.20 -7.09
N THR A 181 -17.23 14.30 -6.33
CA THR A 181 -16.08 15.20 -6.24
C THR A 181 -15.58 15.23 -4.82
N LEU A 182 -14.29 15.02 -4.62
CA LEU A 182 -13.63 15.05 -3.33
C LEU A 182 -12.43 16.00 -3.40
N SER A 183 -12.20 16.75 -2.32
CA SER A 183 -10.94 17.44 -2.07
C SER A 183 -10.51 17.17 -0.64
N VAL A 184 -9.25 16.79 -0.44
CA VAL A 184 -8.62 16.61 0.86
C VAL A 184 -7.29 17.35 0.86
N ARG A 185 -7.05 18.11 1.92
CA ARG A 185 -5.75 18.68 2.24
C ARG A 185 -5.27 18.04 3.53
N ALA A 186 -4.07 17.47 3.51
CA ALA A 186 -3.56 16.72 4.67
C ALA A 186 -2.05 16.88 4.83
N LYS A 187 -1.57 16.75 6.06
CA LYS A 187 -0.19 16.99 6.46
C LYS A 187 0.44 15.72 7.04
N ASP A 188 1.57 15.33 6.50
CA ASP A 188 2.35 14.21 7.03
C ASP A 188 3.00 14.58 8.37
N LEU A 189 2.76 13.76 9.40
CA LEU A 189 3.31 13.92 10.74
C LEU A 189 4.47 12.96 11.04
N THR A 190 4.72 11.99 10.17
CA THR A 190 5.60 10.84 10.42
C THR A 190 6.78 10.76 9.49
N GLY A 191 6.66 11.20 8.25
CA GLY A 191 7.63 10.88 7.19
C GLY A 191 7.44 9.46 6.66
N ILE A 192 8.21 9.11 5.64
CA ILE A 192 8.18 7.77 5.03
C ILE A 192 8.92 6.76 5.89
N ILE A 193 8.23 5.69 6.26
CA ILE A 193 8.79 4.50 6.91
C ILE A 193 8.93 3.39 5.87
N GLN A 194 9.98 2.59 5.99
CA GLN A 194 10.19 1.41 5.18
C GLN A 194 9.77 0.14 5.91
N TRP A 195 8.93 -0.68 5.27
CA TRP A 195 8.39 -1.94 5.81
C TRP A 195 8.94 -3.22 5.17
N GLY A 196 10.00 -3.14 4.37
CA GLY A 196 10.37 -4.18 3.39
C GLY A 196 10.63 -5.62 3.90
N TYR A 197 10.46 -6.59 2.98
CA TYR A 197 10.65 -8.06 3.17
C TYR A 197 11.95 -8.62 2.56
N GLY A 198 13.03 -7.84 2.59
CA GLY A 198 14.33 -8.18 2.01
C GLY A 198 15.48 -7.43 2.69
N PRO A 199 16.71 -7.48 2.15
CA PRO A 199 17.80 -6.61 2.61
C PRO A 199 17.27 -5.18 2.64
N ASN A 200 17.37 -4.61 3.82
CA ASN A 200 16.88 -3.30 4.15
C ASN A 200 17.33 -2.27 3.11
N GLY A 201 16.47 -1.33 2.74
CA GLY A 201 16.98 -0.01 2.35
C GLY A 201 16.96 0.38 0.88
N PHE A 202 16.31 -0.36 -0.02
CA PHE A 202 16.08 0.20 -1.36
C PHE A 202 14.78 1.00 -1.43
N PHE A 203 14.74 2.20 -0.83
CA PHE A 203 13.78 3.23 -1.25
C PHE A 203 14.26 3.74 -2.59
N PRO A 204 13.49 3.52 -3.66
CA PRO A 204 13.86 4.02 -4.96
C PRO A 204 13.62 5.53 -4.91
N LEU A 205 14.64 6.30 -4.50
CA LEU A 205 14.59 7.75 -4.60
C LEU A 205 14.36 8.22 -6.06
N TRP A 206 14.52 7.33 -7.05
CA TRP A 206 14.13 7.49 -8.45
C TRP A 206 12.62 7.39 -8.74
N MET A 207 11.79 6.98 -7.76
CA MET A 207 10.33 7.19 -7.82
C MET A 207 9.94 8.63 -7.51
N PHE A 208 10.91 9.49 -7.17
CA PHE A 208 10.70 10.88 -6.83
C PHE A 208 11.82 11.72 -7.47
N ASP A 209 11.87 11.76 -8.80
CA ASP A 209 12.81 12.60 -9.59
C ASP A 209 12.66 14.10 -9.26
N GLY A 210 13.21 14.58 -8.14
CA GLY A 210 13.07 15.97 -7.71
C GLY A 210 14.21 16.46 -6.84
N GLU A 211 14.26 17.78 -6.61
CA GLU A 211 15.27 18.42 -5.76
C GLU A 211 15.29 17.78 -4.35
N PRO A 212 16.47 17.68 -3.72
CA PRO A 212 16.71 16.96 -2.48
C PRO A 212 15.67 17.17 -1.36
N LEU A 213 15.24 16.08 -0.72
CA LEU A 213 14.47 16.15 0.52
C LEU A 213 15.31 16.83 1.63
N PRO A 214 14.77 17.81 2.37
CA PRO A 214 15.45 18.35 3.54
C PRO A 214 15.37 17.36 4.72
N ALA A 215 16.48 16.72 5.05
CA ALA A 215 16.64 15.94 6.28
C ALA A 215 17.25 16.80 7.41
N SER A 216 17.14 16.33 8.65
CA SER A 216 17.73 16.99 9.85
C SER A 216 19.29 17.08 9.85
N GLY A 217 19.94 16.66 8.76
CA GLY A 217 21.39 16.73 8.52
C GLY A 217 21.81 17.27 7.14
N GLY A 218 20.90 17.82 6.33
CA GLY A 218 21.19 18.37 5.00
C GLY A 218 20.41 17.70 3.86
N PRO A 219 20.54 18.21 2.62
CA PRO A 219 19.84 17.67 1.44
C PRO A 219 20.34 16.27 1.07
N ILE A 220 19.41 15.36 0.77
CA ILE A 220 19.68 14.02 0.21
C ILE A 220 19.68 14.10 -1.33
N PRO A 221 20.79 13.83 -2.05
CA PRO A 221 20.82 13.81 -3.51
C PRO A 221 19.93 12.69 -4.10
N THR A 222 19.29 12.90 -5.25
CA THR A 222 18.28 11.97 -5.84
C THR A 222 18.38 11.78 -7.37
N THR A 223 19.51 12.06 -8.03
CA THR A 223 19.57 12.13 -9.51
C THR A 223 19.73 10.77 -10.24
N ASP A 224 18.60 10.17 -10.64
CA ASP A 224 18.16 9.63 -11.95
C ASP A 224 18.98 8.54 -12.74
N GLN A 225 18.53 7.28 -12.65
CA GLN A 225 18.89 6.15 -13.54
C GLN A 225 17.96 6.02 -14.78
N ARG A 226 16.75 6.61 -14.75
CA ARG A 226 15.75 6.52 -15.83
C ARG A 226 16.17 7.30 -17.06
N THR A 227 16.72 8.50 -16.88
CA THR A 227 17.24 9.33 -17.98
C THR A 227 18.31 8.62 -18.82
N PRO A 228 19.36 7.97 -18.27
CA PRO A 228 20.31 7.23 -19.08
C PRO A 228 19.66 6.02 -19.79
N ILE A 229 18.76 5.25 -19.16
CA ILE A 229 18.06 4.12 -19.80
C ILE A 229 17.25 4.60 -21.02
N MET A 230 16.44 5.65 -20.85
CA MET A 230 15.60 6.19 -21.92
C MET A 230 16.43 6.93 -22.98
N GLY A 231 17.39 7.74 -22.55
CA GLY A 231 18.15 8.63 -23.43
C GLY A 231 19.37 8.01 -24.10
N SER A 232 20.09 7.13 -23.41
CA SER A 232 21.36 6.53 -23.89
C SER A 232 21.20 5.11 -24.40
N TYR A 233 20.17 4.39 -23.93
CA TYR A 233 19.89 3.01 -24.33
C TYR A 233 18.53 2.88 -25.04
N GLY A 234 17.82 3.98 -25.31
CA GLY A 234 16.61 3.99 -26.13
C GLY A 234 15.43 3.22 -25.51
N GLY A 235 15.40 3.10 -24.18
CA GLY A 235 14.45 2.25 -23.46
C GLY A 235 14.83 0.76 -23.47
N ASP A 236 15.93 0.37 -24.11
CA ASP A 236 16.45 -0.99 -24.11
C ASP A 236 17.25 -1.26 -22.82
N ILE A 237 16.56 -1.85 -21.86
CA ILE A 237 17.11 -2.18 -20.55
C ILE A 237 18.18 -3.27 -20.68
N GLY A 238 18.04 -4.21 -21.63
CA GLY A 238 19.06 -5.24 -21.88
C GLY A 238 20.41 -4.64 -22.26
N ALA A 239 20.40 -3.60 -23.10
CA ALA A 239 21.60 -2.86 -23.49
C ALA A 239 22.23 -2.06 -22.33
N TYR A 240 21.40 -1.51 -21.42
CA TYR A 240 21.87 -0.83 -20.20
C TYR A 240 22.58 -1.82 -19.26
N LEU A 241 21.96 -2.96 -18.96
CA LEU A 241 22.52 -3.97 -18.05
C LEU A 241 23.79 -4.63 -18.62
N GLU A 242 23.84 -4.90 -19.93
CA GLU A 242 25.04 -5.45 -20.59
C GLU A 242 26.20 -4.46 -20.59
N ALA A 243 25.93 -3.17 -20.81
CA ALA A 243 26.95 -2.13 -20.81
C ALA A 243 27.49 -1.76 -19.42
N THR A 244 26.69 -1.99 -18.37
CA THR A 244 26.99 -1.56 -17.00
C THR A 244 27.29 -2.72 -16.05
N GLY A 245 26.87 -3.94 -16.38
CA GLY A 245 27.03 -5.15 -15.55
C GLY A 245 25.97 -5.31 -14.45
N ASP A 246 24.78 -4.72 -14.61
CA ASP A 246 23.75 -4.61 -13.58
C ASP A 246 22.75 -5.81 -13.62
N PRO A 247 22.56 -6.62 -12.54
CA PRO A 247 21.96 -7.97 -12.62
C PRO A 247 20.43 -8.09 -12.38
N MET A 248 19.64 -7.08 -12.72
CA MET A 248 18.27 -6.72 -12.27
C MET A 248 17.06 -7.70 -12.44
N THR A 249 17.15 -9.01 -12.12
CA THR A 249 16.01 -9.96 -12.27
C THR A 249 15.55 -10.64 -10.97
N GLY A 250 14.22 -10.67 -10.76
CA GLY A 250 13.48 -11.40 -9.72
C GLY A 250 13.80 -11.01 -8.29
N GLN A 251 13.24 -9.92 -7.74
CA GLN A 251 13.96 -9.12 -6.75
C GLN A 251 13.16 -8.68 -5.47
N GLY A 252 11.83 -8.86 -5.38
CA GLY A 252 11.00 -8.66 -4.15
C GLY A 252 10.06 -7.45 -4.19
N SER A 253 9.36 -7.15 -3.07
CA SER A 253 8.47 -5.98 -2.92
C SER A 253 9.13 -4.87 -2.09
N GLN A 254 9.01 -3.63 -2.56
CA GLN A 254 9.40 -2.43 -1.83
C GLN A 254 8.17 -1.79 -1.24
N TYR A 255 8.19 -1.58 0.07
CA TYR A 255 6.99 -1.22 0.79
C TYR A 255 7.25 -0.03 1.72
N TYR A 256 6.53 1.06 1.47
CA TYR A 256 6.70 2.34 2.13
C TYR A 256 5.38 2.94 2.53
N SER A 257 5.34 3.57 3.70
CA SER A 257 4.14 4.28 4.11
C SER A 257 4.44 5.59 4.83
N MET A 258 3.49 6.51 4.78
CA MET A 258 3.39 7.62 5.74
C MET A 258 2.18 7.34 6.63
N PRO A 259 2.37 6.81 7.85
CA PRO A 259 1.23 6.30 8.60
C PRO A 259 0.25 7.34 9.14
N LEU A 260 0.74 8.57 9.34
CA LEU A 260 -0.05 9.64 9.94
C LEU A 260 -0.03 10.87 9.02
N VAL A 261 -0.97 10.91 8.07
CA VAL A 261 -1.24 12.08 7.24
C VAL A 261 -2.53 12.75 7.77
N GLU A 262 -2.35 13.72 8.66
CA GLU A 262 -3.42 14.41 9.39
C GLU A 262 -4.20 15.34 8.47
N VAL A 263 -5.52 15.21 8.45
CA VAL A 263 -6.39 16.01 7.58
C VAL A 263 -6.51 17.43 8.14
N GLU A 264 -6.22 18.43 7.30
CA GLU A 264 -6.39 19.85 7.63
C GLU A 264 -7.78 20.34 7.24
N GLU A 265 -8.24 19.93 6.05
CA GLU A 265 -9.58 20.21 5.53
C GLU A 265 -9.97 19.18 4.47
N TRP A 266 -11.26 18.90 4.37
CA TRP A 266 -11.79 18.06 3.32
C TRP A 266 -13.23 18.43 2.95
N SER A 267 -13.63 18.07 1.74
CA SER A 267 -15.03 18.12 1.30
C SER A 267 -15.31 17.04 0.28
N VAL A 268 -16.55 16.53 0.29
CA VAL A 268 -17.06 15.60 -0.69
C VAL A 268 -18.45 16.02 -1.13
N GLN A 269 -18.76 15.83 -2.41
CA GLN A 269 -20.11 15.85 -2.95
C GLN A 269 -20.33 14.57 -3.73
N ILE A 270 -21.43 13.87 -3.48
CA ILE A 270 -21.86 12.70 -4.25
C ILE A 270 -23.28 12.96 -4.77
N GLY A 271 -23.39 13.01 -6.09
CA GLY A 271 -24.61 13.38 -6.78
C GLY A 271 -25.10 14.78 -6.38
N SER A 272 -26.41 14.93 -6.30
CA SER A 272 -27.06 16.18 -5.85
C SER A 272 -27.49 16.16 -4.38
N SER A 273 -27.37 15.00 -3.72
CA SER A 273 -28.04 14.73 -2.46
C SER A 273 -27.11 14.71 -1.26
N TYR A 274 -25.82 14.40 -1.46
CA TYR A 274 -24.86 14.29 -0.37
C TYR A 274 -23.72 15.28 -0.55
N VAL A 275 -23.52 16.11 0.47
CA VAL A 275 -22.38 17.02 0.61
C VAL A 275 -21.93 16.94 2.05
N ALA A 276 -20.65 16.72 2.27
CA ALA A 276 -20.02 16.74 3.59
C ALA A 276 -18.67 17.43 3.53
N SER A 277 -18.24 17.94 4.67
CA SER A 277 -16.95 18.59 4.87
C SER A 277 -16.50 18.41 6.31
N GLY A 278 -15.22 18.63 6.56
CA GLY A 278 -14.67 18.65 7.90
C GLY A 278 -13.21 19.06 7.93
N THR A 279 -12.66 19.15 9.13
CA THR A 279 -11.25 19.49 9.39
C THR A 279 -10.57 18.44 10.27
N GLU A 280 -11.16 17.26 10.35
CA GLU A 280 -10.69 16.15 11.18
C GLU A 280 -10.65 14.87 10.33
N GLY A 281 -9.70 14.01 10.66
CA GLY A 281 -9.43 12.77 9.94
C GLY A 281 -7.96 12.43 9.95
N LEU A 282 -7.65 11.20 9.58
CA LEU A 282 -6.29 10.70 9.51
C LEU A 282 -6.20 9.69 8.38
N LEU A 283 -5.31 9.99 7.44
CA LEU A 283 -4.98 9.11 6.34
C LEU A 283 -3.66 8.41 6.62
N PHE A 284 -3.50 7.26 5.98
CA PHE A 284 -2.32 6.46 5.89
C PHE A 284 -1.99 6.44 4.39
N PHE A 285 -0.78 6.84 4.04
CA PHE A 285 -0.29 6.68 2.68
C PHE A 285 0.47 5.38 2.58
N ASP A 286 0.21 4.63 1.52
CA ASP A 286 0.92 3.40 1.24
C ASP A 286 1.42 3.35 -0.20
N ASN A 287 2.61 2.80 -0.36
CA ASN A 287 3.24 2.63 -1.65
C ASN A 287 3.94 1.27 -1.68
N LEU A 288 3.36 0.38 -2.49
CA LEU A 288 3.89 -0.94 -2.75
C LEU A 288 4.37 -1.00 -4.18
N THR A 289 5.59 -1.49 -4.35
CA THR A 289 6.17 -1.70 -5.68
C THR A 289 6.78 -3.10 -5.74
N GLU A 290 6.24 -3.96 -6.61
CA GLU A 290 6.50 -5.39 -6.53
C GLU A 290 7.22 -5.93 -7.76
N THR A 291 8.01 -6.99 -7.56
CA THR A 291 8.42 -7.88 -8.64
C THR A 291 8.35 -9.33 -8.23
N TYR A 292 7.92 -10.13 -9.20
CA TYR A 292 7.77 -11.55 -9.03
C TYR A 292 8.70 -12.28 -10.01
N ASN A 293 9.56 -13.15 -9.47
CA ASN A 293 10.24 -14.14 -10.31
C ASN A 293 9.23 -15.25 -10.71
N ASP A 294 9.60 -16.14 -11.63
CA ASP A 294 8.73 -17.24 -12.08
C ASP A 294 8.19 -18.11 -10.93
N ALA A 295 8.96 -18.28 -9.84
CA ALA A 295 8.53 -19.03 -8.68
C ALA A 295 7.50 -18.24 -7.85
N ALA A 296 7.70 -16.93 -7.65
CA ALA A 296 6.75 -16.07 -6.98
C ALA A 296 5.47 -15.86 -7.81
N GLN A 297 5.58 -15.75 -9.14
CA GLN A 297 4.44 -15.77 -10.07
C GLN A 297 3.63 -17.07 -9.95
N TYR A 298 4.29 -18.22 -9.78
CA TYR A 298 3.59 -19.49 -9.52
C TYR A 298 2.80 -19.45 -8.20
N VAL A 299 3.35 -18.86 -7.14
CA VAL A 299 2.68 -18.78 -5.84
C VAL A 299 1.53 -17.77 -5.85
N VAL A 300 1.76 -16.57 -6.40
CA VAL A 300 0.75 -15.49 -6.48
C VAL A 300 -0.36 -15.83 -7.48
N GLY A 301 -0.04 -16.52 -8.57
CA GLY A 301 -1.01 -16.95 -9.57
C GLY A 301 -1.93 -18.11 -9.12
N ASP A 302 -1.61 -18.80 -8.01
CA ASP A 302 -2.31 -20.01 -7.54
C ASP A 302 -3.12 -19.77 -6.24
N GLY A 303 -3.71 -18.58 -6.11
CA GLY A 303 -4.68 -18.26 -5.06
C GLY A 303 -4.05 -18.06 -3.68
N TYR A 304 -3.38 -16.92 -3.51
CA TYR A 304 -2.91 -16.47 -2.21
C TYR A 304 -4.02 -15.77 -1.41
N GLU A 305 -3.95 -15.88 -0.10
CA GLU A 305 -4.81 -15.19 0.87
C GLU A 305 -3.99 -14.10 1.55
N TRP A 306 -4.60 -12.97 1.87
CA TRP A 306 -3.95 -11.91 2.63
C TRP A 306 -4.88 -11.38 3.72
N THR A 307 -4.29 -10.89 4.79
CA THR A 307 -4.96 -10.10 5.83
C THR A 307 -3.97 -9.09 6.34
N GLU A 308 -4.23 -7.81 6.11
CA GLU A 308 -3.40 -6.70 6.52
C GLU A 308 -4.16 -5.71 7.40
N PHE A 309 -3.45 -5.15 8.38
CA PHE A 309 -3.84 -3.96 9.13
C PHE A 309 -2.75 -2.89 9.04
N SER A 310 -3.09 -1.77 8.39
CA SER A 310 -2.30 -0.54 8.37
C SER A 310 -2.77 0.38 9.51
N VAL A 311 -2.06 0.34 10.63
CA VAL A 311 -2.48 0.84 11.95
C VAL A 311 -1.94 2.24 12.23
N GLN A 312 -2.84 3.16 12.58
CA GLN A 312 -2.51 4.54 12.93
C GLN A 312 -2.39 4.71 14.45
N LEU A 313 -1.23 5.14 14.97
CA LEU A 313 -0.98 5.37 16.40
C LEU A 313 -0.69 6.87 16.68
N PRO A 314 -1.70 7.76 16.54
CA PRO A 314 -1.48 9.20 16.66
C PRO A 314 -0.98 9.63 18.04
N GLY A 315 -1.40 8.95 19.10
CA GLY A 315 -0.98 9.25 20.48
C GLY A 315 0.51 9.08 20.74
N SER A 316 1.23 8.28 19.95
CA SER A 316 2.68 8.13 20.01
C SER A 316 3.40 8.69 18.79
N LEU A 317 2.70 9.31 17.84
CA LEU A 317 3.22 9.75 16.54
C LEU A 317 3.93 8.61 15.78
N GLN A 318 3.32 7.43 15.80
CA GLN A 318 3.82 6.24 15.12
C GLN A 318 2.74 5.63 14.23
N GLY A 319 3.16 4.67 13.42
CA GLY A 319 2.27 3.74 12.73
C GLY A 319 2.83 2.34 12.77
N MET A 320 1.97 1.37 12.50
CA MET A 320 2.33 -0.02 12.51
C MET A 320 1.68 -0.71 11.31
N LEU A 321 2.42 -1.63 10.68
CA LEU A 321 1.90 -2.47 9.63
C LEU A 321 1.95 -3.92 10.13
N ILE A 322 0.82 -4.62 10.11
CA ILE A 322 0.66 -6.00 10.59
C ILE A 322 -0.06 -6.78 9.52
N ALA A 323 0.53 -7.84 8.97
CA ALA A 323 -0.20 -8.70 8.06
C ALA A 323 0.25 -10.14 8.05
N THR A 324 -0.56 -10.92 7.36
CA THR A 324 -0.22 -12.26 6.89
C THR A 324 -0.52 -12.39 5.41
N THR A 325 0.40 -12.99 4.67
CA THR A 325 0.19 -13.44 3.29
C THR A 325 0.41 -14.94 3.25
N GLY A 326 -0.54 -15.69 2.72
CA GLY A 326 -0.51 -17.16 2.73
C GLY A 326 -0.84 -17.76 1.38
N GLN A 327 -0.32 -18.95 1.12
CA GLN A 327 -0.76 -19.79 0.01
C GLN A 327 -0.77 -21.25 0.47
N ARG A 328 -1.78 -22.03 0.04
CA ARG A 328 -2.10 -23.35 0.61
C ARG A 328 -0.95 -24.37 0.54
N GLU A 329 -0.17 -24.37 -0.54
CA GLU A 329 0.93 -25.32 -0.76
C GLU A 329 2.26 -24.82 -0.16
N VAL A 330 2.38 -23.51 0.04
CA VAL A 330 3.62 -22.83 0.42
C VAL A 330 3.67 -22.47 1.91
N GLY A 331 2.53 -22.18 2.53
CA GLY A 331 2.42 -21.67 3.89
C GLY A 331 2.28 -20.15 3.95
N GLU A 332 2.48 -19.61 5.15
CA GLU A 332 2.22 -18.20 5.47
C GLU A 332 3.53 -17.42 5.65
N LEU A 333 3.45 -16.10 5.48
CA LEU A 333 4.41 -15.10 5.87
C LEU A 333 3.69 -14.11 6.78
N HIS A 334 4.15 -14.00 8.03
CA HIS A 334 3.65 -12.99 8.96
C HIS A 334 4.67 -11.89 9.14
N TYR A 335 4.17 -10.67 9.25
CA TYR A 335 5.00 -9.52 9.56
C TYR A 335 4.27 -8.50 10.43
N ALA A 336 5.07 -7.81 11.22
CA ALA A 336 4.63 -6.78 12.12
C ALA A 336 5.80 -5.82 12.34
N MET A 337 5.60 -4.55 12.05
CA MET A 337 6.63 -3.50 12.16
C MET A 337 6.02 -2.20 12.64
N LEU A 338 6.73 -1.53 13.56
CA LEU A 338 6.33 -0.25 14.17
C LEU A 338 7.38 0.81 13.85
N GLY A 339 6.96 1.98 13.37
CA GLY A 339 7.86 3.08 13.02
C GLY A 339 7.24 4.46 13.23
N GLY A 340 8.03 5.52 13.04
CA GLY A 340 7.62 6.92 13.21
C GLY A 340 8.46 7.62 14.27
N ALA A 341 7.84 8.24 15.26
CA ALA A 341 8.58 8.89 16.35
C ALA A 341 9.54 7.91 17.04
N GLY A 342 10.81 8.30 17.14
CA GLY A 342 11.89 7.48 17.68
C GLY A 342 12.66 6.67 16.64
N SER A 343 12.21 6.62 15.38
CA SER A 343 12.95 6.02 14.28
C SER A 343 14.26 6.76 14.00
N SER A 344 15.29 6.00 13.67
CA SER A 344 16.49 6.50 12.99
C SER A 344 16.19 6.76 11.53
N GLN A 345 16.84 7.77 10.96
CA GLN A 345 16.83 8.00 9.53
C GLN A 345 17.89 7.11 8.87
N ALA A 346 17.48 6.33 7.87
CA ALA A 346 18.38 5.57 7.02
C ALA A 346 19.12 6.49 6.03
N VAL A 347 20.18 5.98 5.41
CA VAL A 347 21.03 6.74 4.47
C VAL A 347 20.25 7.21 3.22
N ASN A 348 19.17 6.51 2.84
CA ASN A 348 18.27 6.86 1.74
C ASN A 348 17.18 7.88 2.14
N GLY A 349 17.18 8.35 3.39
CA GLY A 349 16.22 9.34 3.89
C GLY A 349 14.95 8.80 4.53
N THR A 350 14.63 7.51 4.36
CA THR A 350 13.46 6.90 5.01
C THR A 350 13.73 6.68 6.50
N LEU A 351 12.65 6.44 7.25
CA LEU A 351 12.71 6.06 8.65
C LEU A 351 12.77 4.54 8.78
N GLU A 352 13.71 4.08 9.61
CA GLU A 352 13.79 2.67 9.98
C GLU A 352 12.71 2.31 11.01
N PRO A 353 12.17 1.07 11.00
CA PRO A 353 11.27 0.63 12.05
C PRO A 353 11.93 0.74 13.43
N THR A 354 11.21 1.33 14.39
CA THR A 354 11.60 1.32 15.81
C THR A 354 11.51 -0.07 16.44
N ALA A 355 10.67 -0.93 15.88
CA ALA A 355 10.44 -2.27 16.34
C ALA A 355 9.95 -3.17 15.20
N ASN A 356 10.38 -4.42 15.21
CA ASN A 356 9.85 -5.49 14.38
C ASN A 356 9.64 -6.76 15.20
N TRP A 357 8.89 -7.72 14.66
CA TRP A 357 8.69 -9.04 15.26
C TRP A 357 9.08 -10.13 14.26
N PRO A 358 9.81 -11.17 14.68
CA PRO A 358 10.04 -12.33 13.84
C PRO A 358 8.71 -13.05 13.55
N GLN A 359 8.63 -13.76 12.42
CA GLN A 359 7.39 -14.42 11.97
C GLN A 359 6.75 -15.30 13.05
N GLY A 360 7.55 -16.14 13.74
CA GLY A 360 7.05 -17.02 14.81
C GLY A 360 6.58 -16.31 16.09
N ALA A 361 6.73 -14.99 16.19
CA ALA A 361 6.27 -14.15 17.30
C ALA A 361 5.01 -13.35 16.96
N ILE A 362 4.40 -13.59 15.80
CA ILE A 362 3.24 -12.85 15.31
C ILE A 362 2.08 -13.84 15.17
N HIS A 363 0.99 -13.56 15.87
CA HIS A 363 -0.21 -14.40 15.87
C HIS A 363 -1.41 -13.53 15.50
N ILE A 364 -1.97 -13.74 14.32
CA ILE A 364 -3.16 -13.04 13.81
C ILE A 364 -4.28 -14.06 13.76
N THR A 365 -5.27 -13.94 14.65
CA THR A 365 -6.34 -14.94 14.80
C THR A 365 -7.69 -14.29 14.52
N PRO A 366 -8.41 -14.68 13.46
CA PRO A 366 -9.78 -14.24 13.26
C PRO A 366 -10.68 -14.85 14.34
N THR A 367 -11.69 -14.08 14.78
CA THR A 367 -12.69 -14.56 15.71
C THR A 367 -13.88 -15.21 14.99
N ALA A 368 -14.88 -15.66 15.75
CA ALA A 368 -16.11 -16.20 15.19
C ALA A 368 -17.07 -15.11 14.64
N ASP A 369 -16.73 -13.83 14.78
CA ASP A 369 -17.53 -12.74 14.22
C ASP A 369 -17.30 -12.64 12.71
N THR A 370 -18.34 -12.97 11.95
CA THR A 370 -18.27 -13.03 10.48
C THR A 370 -19.48 -12.37 9.84
N TRP A 371 -19.26 -11.88 8.62
CA TRP A 371 -20.29 -11.35 7.74
C TRP A 371 -20.20 -12.01 6.37
N THR A 372 -21.35 -12.40 5.84
CA THR A 372 -21.46 -12.93 4.47
C THR A 372 -21.93 -11.82 3.57
N SER A 373 -21.12 -11.46 2.57
CA SER A 373 -21.50 -10.46 1.58
C SER A 373 -22.75 -10.91 0.82
N PRO A 374 -23.81 -10.10 0.76
CA PRO A 374 -24.97 -10.39 -0.10
C PRO A 374 -24.64 -10.23 -1.59
N HIS A 375 -23.49 -9.63 -1.93
CA HIS A 375 -23.08 -9.32 -3.31
C HIS A 375 -22.19 -10.39 -3.92
N SER A 376 -21.27 -10.94 -3.16
CA SER A 376 -20.28 -11.92 -3.63
C SER A 376 -20.46 -13.31 -3.01
N CYS A 377 -21.23 -13.40 -1.92
CA CYS A 377 -21.29 -14.57 -1.03
C CYS A 377 -19.97 -14.95 -0.35
N TYR A 378 -18.97 -14.08 -0.38
CA TYR A 378 -17.75 -14.25 0.41
C TYR A 378 -18.07 -14.08 1.89
N VAL A 379 -17.35 -14.82 2.72
CA VAL A 379 -17.42 -14.70 4.17
C VAL A 379 -16.17 -13.96 4.65
N TYR A 380 -16.37 -12.86 5.36
CA TYR A 380 -15.32 -12.05 5.97
C TYR A 380 -15.39 -12.17 7.47
N HIS A 381 -14.22 -12.23 8.12
CA HIS A 381 -14.13 -12.05 9.57
C HIS A 381 -14.13 -10.56 9.88
N LEU A 382 -14.92 -10.15 10.87
CA LEU A 382 -15.06 -8.73 11.26
C LEU A 382 -14.28 -8.37 12.52
N GLU A 383 -13.74 -9.37 13.23
CA GLU A 383 -12.92 -9.14 14.41
C GLU A 383 -11.71 -10.09 14.42
N TYR A 384 -10.55 -9.53 14.79
CA TYR A 384 -9.27 -10.25 14.87
C TYR A 384 -8.56 -9.96 16.19
N ASP A 385 -8.07 -11.02 16.82
CA ASP A 385 -7.13 -10.96 17.94
C ASP A 385 -5.70 -11.05 17.40
N VAL A 386 -4.89 -10.02 17.67
CA VAL A 386 -3.48 -9.96 17.27
C VAL A 386 -2.60 -9.98 18.52
N GLN A 387 -1.73 -10.98 18.61
CA GLN A 387 -0.73 -11.09 19.67
C GLN A 387 0.67 -11.02 19.07
N LEU A 388 1.51 -10.18 19.66
CA LEU A 388 2.91 -10.08 19.28
C LEU A 388 3.77 -10.40 20.50
N ASP A 389 4.57 -11.45 20.41
CA ASP A 389 5.31 -11.95 21.56
C ASP A 389 6.32 -10.92 22.09
N GLY A 390 6.46 -10.93 23.41
CA GLY A 390 7.45 -10.12 24.09
C GLY A 390 8.86 -10.63 23.88
N SER A 391 9.84 -9.76 24.08
CA SER A 391 11.25 -10.10 24.17
C SER A 391 11.81 -9.66 25.53
N PRO A 392 13.06 -10.01 25.88
CA PRO A 392 13.69 -9.49 27.10
C PRO A 392 13.73 -7.96 27.20
N THR A 393 13.62 -7.24 26.08
CA THR A 393 13.67 -5.77 26.00
C THR A 393 12.33 -5.12 25.66
N ARG A 394 11.28 -5.91 25.35
CA ARG A 394 9.98 -5.39 24.92
C ARG A 394 8.83 -6.23 25.50
N PRO A 395 7.83 -5.63 26.17
CA PRO A 395 6.63 -6.35 26.59
C PRO A 395 5.88 -6.96 25.40
N ALA A 396 5.13 -8.04 25.64
CA ALA A 396 4.20 -8.55 24.64
C ALA A 396 3.13 -7.49 24.30
N ALA A 397 2.68 -7.49 23.06
CA ALA A 397 1.58 -6.66 22.59
C ALA A 397 0.34 -7.53 22.33
N ALA A 398 -0.83 -6.95 22.55
CA ALA A 398 -2.12 -7.59 22.31
C ALA A 398 -3.09 -6.53 21.82
N LEU A 399 -3.59 -6.69 20.60
CA LEU A 399 -4.50 -5.77 19.93
C LEU A 399 -5.74 -6.54 19.48
N VAL A 400 -6.90 -5.91 19.58
CA VAL A 400 -8.15 -6.42 19.03
C VAL A 400 -8.62 -5.44 17.98
N PHE A 401 -8.76 -5.92 16.74
CA PHE A 401 -9.27 -5.17 15.60
C PHE A 401 -10.73 -5.52 15.37
N ARG A 402 -11.58 -4.52 15.15
CA ARG A 402 -13.01 -4.67 14.85
C ARG A 402 -13.40 -3.78 13.68
N ALA A 403 -13.99 -4.39 12.65
CA ALA A 403 -14.57 -3.67 11.54
C ALA A 403 -15.56 -2.61 12.04
N THR A 404 -15.47 -1.39 11.52
CA THR A 404 -16.37 -0.30 11.93
C THR A 404 -17.75 -0.40 11.30
N ALA A 405 -17.87 -1.14 10.19
CA ALA A 405 -19.12 -1.49 9.54
C ALA A 405 -19.01 -2.90 8.93
N PRO A 406 -20.08 -3.71 8.90
CA PRO A 406 -20.06 -5.01 8.23
C PRO A 406 -19.79 -4.91 6.73
N ASP A 407 -20.45 -3.98 6.03
CA ASP A 407 -20.31 -3.85 4.58
C ASP A 407 -19.24 -2.81 4.21
N GLN A 408 -18.04 -3.32 3.93
CA GLN A 408 -16.93 -2.58 3.33
C GLN A 408 -16.29 -3.40 2.18
N GLU A 409 -17.08 -4.29 1.56
CA GLU A 409 -16.61 -5.09 0.43
C GLU A 409 -16.54 -4.25 -0.84
N LEU A 410 -15.47 -4.45 -1.59
CA LEU A 410 -15.34 -3.99 -2.96
C LEU A 410 -15.24 -5.19 -3.90
N ASN A 411 -15.81 -5.04 -5.08
CA ASN A 411 -15.59 -5.95 -6.19
C ASN A 411 -14.79 -5.23 -7.27
N ALA A 412 -13.47 -5.39 -7.21
CA ALA A 412 -12.53 -4.82 -8.16
C ALA A 412 -12.11 -5.89 -9.15
N LEU A 413 -12.34 -5.67 -10.45
CA LEU A 413 -11.94 -6.56 -11.55
C LEU A 413 -12.37 -8.03 -11.38
N GLY A 414 -13.52 -8.28 -10.72
CA GLY A 414 -14.04 -9.62 -10.49
C GLY A 414 -13.47 -10.32 -9.25
N ARG A 415 -12.65 -9.62 -8.45
CA ARG A 415 -12.16 -10.06 -7.14
C ARG A 415 -12.91 -9.32 -6.04
N ALA A 416 -13.54 -10.08 -5.15
CA ALA A 416 -14.17 -9.53 -3.96
C ALA A 416 -13.15 -9.45 -2.82
N VAL A 417 -12.97 -8.25 -2.27
CA VAL A 417 -12.00 -7.93 -1.22
C VAL A 417 -12.67 -7.03 -0.20
N TYR A 418 -12.29 -7.15 1.06
CA TYR A 418 -12.76 -6.24 2.10
C TYR A 418 -11.72 -5.14 2.28
N GLU A 419 -12.14 -3.91 2.05
CA GLU A 419 -11.29 -2.72 1.98
C GLU A 419 -11.91 -1.66 2.86
N GLY A 420 -11.56 -1.69 4.14
CA GLY A 420 -12.37 -1.01 5.13
C GLY A 420 -11.68 -0.62 6.41
N LEU A 421 -12.34 0.28 7.13
CA LEU A 421 -11.86 0.80 8.40
C LEU A 421 -12.13 -0.21 9.53
N PHE A 422 -11.10 -0.45 10.33
CA PHE A 422 -11.17 -1.16 11.60
C PHE A 422 -10.88 -0.19 12.73
N SER A 423 -11.61 -0.30 13.83
CA SER A 423 -11.18 0.24 15.12
C SER A 423 -10.28 -0.78 15.80
N TYR A 424 -9.29 -0.31 16.56
CA TYR A 424 -8.47 -1.19 17.39
C TYR A 424 -8.39 -0.70 18.82
N THR A 425 -8.22 -1.64 19.75
CA THR A 425 -7.90 -1.37 21.15
C THR A 425 -6.94 -2.44 21.67
N GLY A 426 -6.12 -2.11 22.66
CA GLY A 426 -5.28 -3.11 23.30
C GLY A 426 -4.10 -2.52 24.04
N THR A 427 -3.00 -3.26 24.09
CA THR A 427 -1.75 -2.86 24.71
C THR A 427 -0.57 -3.01 23.74
N LEU A 428 0.23 -1.95 23.63
CA LEU A 428 1.49 -1.92 22.88
C LEU A 428 2.57 -1.28 23.77
N ASP A 429 3.75 -1.89 23.85
CA ASP A 429 4.84 -1.47 24.75
C ASP A 429 4.40 -1.24 26.21
N GLY A 430 3.49 -2.07 26.69
CA GLY A 430 2.94 -2.00 28.05
C GLY A 430 2.01 -0.80 28.31
N ARG A 431 1.58 -0.09 27.27
CA ARG A 431 0.63 1.03 27.35
C ARG A 431 -0.66 0.67 26.64
N ALA A 432 -1.77 1.16 27.16
CA ALA A 432 -3.05 1.06 26.47
C ALA A 432 -3.01 1.93 25.20
N VAL A 433 -3.47 1.38 24.08
CA VAL A 433 -3.58 2.05 22.79
C VAL A 433 -4.95 1.80 22.18
N SER A 434 -5.41 2.74 21.38
CA SER A 434 -6.65 2.63 20.61
C SER A 434 -6.64 3.62 19.46
N GLY A 435 -7.35 3.30 18.39
CA GLY A 435 -7.46 4.16 17.21
C GLY A 435 -8.10 3.42 16.05
N TYR A 436 -7.69 3.78 14.84
CA TYR A 436 -8.14 3.17 13.60
C TYR A 436 -7.00 2.51 12.82
N ALA A 437 -7.36 1.50 12.06
CA ALA A 437 -6.49 0.85 11.08
C ALA A 437 -7.28 0.65 9.79
N TRP A 438 -6.62 0.73 8.65
CA TRP A 438 -7.19 0.19 7.42
C TRP A 438 -6.98 -1.31 7.40
N GLY A 439 -8.03 -2.06 7.07
CA GLY A 439 -8.02 -3.50 6.95
C GLY A 439 -8.26 -3.91 5.51
N GLU A 440 -7.26 -4.58 4.94
CA GLU A 440 -7.31 -5.20 3.62
C GLU A 440 -7.45 -6.71 3.89
N ILE A 441 -8.61 -7.31 3.60
CA ILE A 441 -8.89 -8.72 3.96
C ILE A 441 -9.40 -9.50 2.75
N GLN A 442 -8.71 -10.60 2.44
CA GLN A 442 -9.21 -11.60 1.50
C GLN A 442 -10.29 -12.45 2.18
N GLY A 443 -11.53 -12.33 1.71
CA GLY A 443 -12.65 -13.14 2.20
C GLY A 443 -12.55 -14.60 1.76
N VAL A 444 -13.24 -15.47 2.49
CA VAL A 444 -13.39 -16.88 2.12
C VAL A 444 -14.42 -17.00 1.02
N PRO A 445 -14.06 -17.50 -0.18
CA PRO A 445 -15.01 -17.68 -1.27
C PRO A 445 -16.07 -18.72 -0.87
N PRO A 446 -17.30 -18.60 -1.39
CA PRO A 446 -18.36 -19.50 -1.00
C PRO A 446 -18.11 -20.95 -1.46
N THR A 447 -18.55 -21.92 -0.66
CA THR A 447 -18.47 -23.34 -1.03
C THR A 447 -19.61 -23.74 -1.98
N GLY A 448 -19.29 -24.31 -3.14
CA GLY A 448 -20.27 -24.86 -4.09
C GLY A 448 -20.64 -23.89 -5.22
N THR A 449 -21.90 -23.87 -5.64
CA THR A 449 -22.42 -23.00 -6.72
C THR A 449 -23.45 -21.97 -6.22
N PRO A 450 -23.19 -21.21 -5.14
CA PRO A 450 -24.10 -20.12 -4.77
C PRO A 450 -24.07 -19.03 -5.84
N VAL A 451 -25.22 -18.40 -6.03
CA VAL A 451 -25.41 -17.32 -7.00
C VAL A 451 -25.96 -16.14 -6.20
N PRO A 452 -25.23 -15.01 -6.10
CA PRO A 452 -25.75 -13.81 -5.48
C PRO A 452 -27.15 -13.45 -6.01
N PRO A 453 -28.10 -12.99 -5.17
CA PRO A 453 -27.94 -12.68 -3.74
C PRO A 453 -28.19 -13.89 -2.81
N HIS A 454 -28.32 -15.09 -3.36
CA HIS A 454 -28.61 -16.30 -2.58
C HIS A 454 -27.31 -17.02 -2.22
N CYS A 455 -26.72 -16.50 -1.14
CA CYS A 455 -25.79 -17.19 -0.27
C CYS A 455 -26.59 -18.04 0.74
#